data_AF-A0A7X9P8G7-F1
#
_entry.id   AF-A0A7X9P8G7-F1
#
_cell.length_a   1.000
_cell.length_b   1.000
_cell.length_c   1.000
_cell.angle_alpha   90.00
_cell.angle_beta   90.00
_cell.angle_gamma   90.00
#
_symmetry.space_group_name_H-M   'P 1'
#
loop_
_entity.id
_entity.type
_entity.pdbx_description
1 polymer ?
#
loop_
_entity_poly.entity_id
_entity_poly.type
_entity_poly.pdbx_seq_one_letter_code
_entity_poly.pdbx_strand_id
1 'polypeptide(L)'
;MVQAGTTPWRLVVLAAVGCGCGLNTSGITGGDAGDTEGGPPLCGNGRVEGAEECDDGNREPGDGCESSCLFSCHRDDECDDGDQCTRDSCQTIGAGKDCVNIVVAGLPCTDGNPCTRDAEDHCELTDAGVGRCVGGTNECICDIDAECAEFEDGDFCNGTLACVDRHCEIDPATVVVCDSSQDTICRRNTCDPATGACSMVPQGDGILCDDGHWCTLEDRCAGTDCVGRGDRCTYPCQTCNESMFTCDVDPGFCIIGDACIPAFNPSSPDSHALNPANPCQGCQPSVDPYGWSNLPVGVSCDDGFWCNGLETCDGRGTCSLGVQPCPIGGCINGCDEGTDSCVPEPSTTECRRSAGPCDPAEYCDGHSLACPRDLLRPSSYECRAAAPGGCDVAENCTGSSATCPPDAFRPVTYECRGAAGPCDAPEFCTGSSAACPADVLRPSSYECRAAAPGGCDVPENCTGTSAACPPDVFRPSTYECRAAAPGGCDVAENCTGTSAACPPDAFRPSTYECRAAAAGGCDVAENCTGTGA
;
A
#
# COMPACT_ATOMS: atom_id res chain seq x y z
N MET A 1 -53.45 -14.15 62.42
CA MET A 1 -52.42 -13.37 63.16
C MET A 1 -51.43 -12.89 62.11
N VAL A 2 -51.18 -11.59 61.88
CA VAL A 2 -51.71 -10.36 62.48
C VAL A 2 -51.98 -9.35 61.37
N GLN A 3 -52.98 -8.48 61.55
CA GLN A 3 -53.32 -7.37 60.66
C GLN A 3 -52.98 -6.05 61.39
N ALA A 4 -52.11 -5.23 60.79
CA ALA A 4 -51.81 -3.80 61.06
C ALA A 4 -50.42 -3.49 60.45
N GLY A 5 -50.13 -2.38 59.78
CA GLY A 5 -50.92 -1.17 59.52
C GLY A 5 -50.33 0.06 60.21
N THR A 6 -49.54 0.87 59.49
CA THR A 6 -49.18 2.27 59.83
C THR A 6 -48.58 3.00 58.62
N THR A 7 -49.19 4.12 58.23
CA THR A 7 -48.57 5.26 57.50
C THR A 7 -47.88 6.20 58.52
N PRO A 8 -47.35 7.41 58.20
CA PRO A 8 -46.87 8.01 56.92
C PRO A 8 -45.40 8.54 57.02
N TRP A 9 -44.92 9.31 56.03
CA TRP A 9 -44.23 10.64 56.13
C TRP A 9 -43.27 10.92 54.95
N ARG A 10 -43.23 12.18 54.49
CA ARG A 10 -42.34 12.72 53.42
C ARG A 10 -41.14 13.48 54.01
N LEU A 11 -39.93 13.30 53.45
CA LEU A 11 -39.00 14.38 53.01
C LEU A 11 -37.84 13.75 52.19
N VAL A 12 -37.54 14.14 50.94
CA VAL A 12 -36.51 15.11 50.46
C VAL A 12 -35.17 15.01 51.26
N VAL A 13 -33.95 14.92 50.71
CA VAL A 13 -33.29 15.63 49.57
C VAL A 13 -31.99 14.91 49.08
N LEU A 14 -31.42 15.39 47.94
CA LEU A 14 -30.00 15.33 47.47
C LEU A 14 -29.46 14.00 46.87
N ALA A 15 -28.50 13.98 45.93
CA ALA A 15 -28.05 14.94 44.90
C ALA A 15 -26.91 14.34 44.03
N ALA A 16 -26.74 14.81 42.79
CA ALA A 16 -25.43 15.02 42.13
C ALA A 16 -25.58 16.05 40.99
N VAL A 17 -25.07 17.28 41.14
CA VAL A 17 -23.82 17.82 40.52
C VAL A 17 -23.85 17.87 38.97
N GLY A 18 -23.66 19.01 38.27
CA GLY A 18 -23.51 20.40 38.71
C GLY A 18 -22.44 21.22 37.97
N CYS A 19 -22.83 21.96 36.92
CA CYS A 19 -22.21 23.17 36.32
C CYS A 19 -23.21 23.67 35.25
N GLY A 20 -23.66 24.92 35.14
CA GLY A 20 -22.90 26.18 35.08
C GLY A 20 -22.52 26.45 33.61
N CYS A 21 -22.97 27.49 32.90
CA CYS A 21 -23.54 28.79 33.28
C CYS A 21 -24.40 29.40 32.14
N GLY A 22 -25.20 30.45 32.41
CA GLY A 22 -25.62 31.43 31.37
C GLY A 22 -27.11 31.83 31.34
N LEU A 23 -27.46 32.94 32.00
CA LEU A 23 -28.76 33.63 31.84
C LEU A 23 -28.60 34.89 30.97
N ASN A 24 -29.56 35.14 30.07
CA ASN A 24 -30.01 36.49 29.65
C ASN A 24 -31.34 36.29 28.88
N THR A 25 -32.51 36.56 29.48
CA THR A 25 -33.21 37.85 29.61
C THR A 25 -33.67 38.50 28.30
N SER A 26 -34.97 38.81 28.28
CA SER A 26 -35.60 39.93 27.57
C SER A 26 -35.69 39.90 26.05
N GLY A 27 -36.92 39.67 25.55
CA GLY A 27 -37.49 40.64 24.61
C GLY A 27 -38.68 40.16 23.77
N ILE A 28 -39.83 40.83 23.97
CA ILE A 28 -40.71 41.40 22.91
C ILE A 28 -41.34 40.38 21.92
N THR A 29 -42.65 40.22 21.68
CA THR A 29 -43.97 40.76 22.13
C THR A 29 -44.98 39.76 21.54
N GLY A 30 -46.10 39.35 22.14
CA GLY A 30 -47.19 40.14 22.71
C GLY A 30 -48.48 39.85 21.92
N GLY A 31 -49.58 39.49 22.58
CA GLY A 31 -50.87 39.19 21.94
C GLY A 31 -51.73 38.20 22.75
N ASP A 32 -52.84 38.67 23.31
CA ASP A 32 -53.81 37.88 24.10
C ASP A 32 -54.69 36.97 23.22
N ALA A 33 -55.16 35.83 23.77
CA ALA A 33 -56.59 35.49 23.90
C ALA A 33 -56.87 34.02 24.32
N GLY A 34 -57.77 33.85 25.30
CA GLY A 34 -58.82 32.81 25.26
C GLY A 34 -58.50 31.42 25.85
N ASP A 35 -59.28 31.01 26.85
CA ASP A 35 -59.33 29.63 27.34
C ASP A 35 -59.91 28.67 26.30
N THR A 36 -59.16 27.63 25.91
CA THR A 36 -59.70 26.40 25.31
C THR A 36 -58.85 25.18 25.72
N GLU A 37 -59.34 24.42 26.71
CA GLU A 37 -58.87 23.07 27.03
C GLU A 37 -59.24 22.12 25.87
N GLY A 38 -58.38 22.05 24.86
CA GLY A 38 -58.54 21.19 23.68
C GLY A 38 -57.89 19.82 23.85
N GLY A 39 -58.44 18.98 24.72
CA GLY A 39 -58.17 17.53 24.66
C GLY A 39 -58.81 16.91 23.40
N PRO A 40 -58.33 15.75 22.92
CA PRO A 40 -59.11 14.98 21.93
C PRO A 40 -60.47 14.58 22.54
N PRO A 41 -61.57 14.55 21.76
CA PRO A 41 -62.89 14.19 22.27
C PRO A 41 -62.90 12.78 22.87
N LEU A 42 -63.71 12.59 23.92
CA LEU A 42 -63.69 11.40 24.77
C LEU A 42 -65.10 10.82 24.98
N CYS A 43 -65.59 10.12 23.97
CA CYS A 43 -66.86 9.39 24.02
C CYS A 43 -67.13 8.66 25.34
N GLY A 44 -68.34 8.83 25.88
CA GLY A 44 -68.84 8.20 27.10
C GLY A 44 -68.53 9.00 28.36
N ASN A 45 -68.40 10.31 28.27
CA ASN A 45 -68.14 11.23 29.38
C ASN A 45 -69.37 12.08 29.80
N GLY A 46 -70.47 11.96 29.06
CA GLY A 46 -71.72 12.70 29.24
C GLY A 46 -71.75 14.06 28.56
N ARG A 47 -70.88 14.31 27.57
CA ARG A 47 -70.78 15.57 26.82
C ARG A 47 -70.45 15.29 25.35
N VAL A 48 -71.26 15.82 24.46
CA VAL A 48 -71.00 15.76 23.01
C VAL A 48 -69.87 16.74 22.65
N GLU A 49 -68.71 16.20 22.29
CA GLU A 49 -67.49 16.96 22.00
C GLU A 49 -66.89 16.58 20.62
N GLY A 50 -66.38 17.58 19.88
CA GLY A 50 -65.70 17.35 18.61
C GLY A 50 -66.60 16.82 17.48
N ALA A 51 -66.52 15.52 17.20
CA ALA A 51 -67.21 14.82 16.10
C ALA A 51 -68.26 13.82 16.58
N GLU A 52 -68.54 13.81 17.88
CA GLU A 52 -69.59 13.00 18.51
C GLU A 52 -70.98 13.56 18.15
N GLU A 53 -71.97 12.69 18.05
CA GLU A 53 -73.37 13.05 17.77
C GLU A 53 -74.28 12.87 18.99
N CYS A 54 -73.91 11.92 19.86
CA CYS A 54 -74.50 11.66 21.16
C CYS A 54 -73.39 11.35 22.17
N ASP A 55 -73.65 11.58 23.46
CA ASP A 55 -72.88 11.01 24.55
C ASP A 55 -73.82 10.92 25.75
N ASP A 56 -74.11 9.70 26.18
CA ASP A 56 -75.06 9.38 27.24
C ASP A 56 -74.36 9.12 28.60
N GLY A 57 -73.02 9.20 28.63
CA GLY A 57 -72.18 8.91 29.79
C GLY A 57 -71.62 7.49 29.85
N ASN A 58 -71.77 6.68 28.80
CA ASN A 58 -71.30 5.30 28.77
C ASN A 58 -70.78 4.86 27.37
N ARG A 59 -70.51 3.57 27.12
CA ARG A 59 -70.05 3.01 25.82
C ARG A 59 -70.66 1.63 25.49
N GLU A 60 -71.79 1.29 26.10
CA GLU A 60 -72.54 0.07 25.84
C GLU A 60 -73.41 0.31 24.59
N PRO A 61 -73.20 -0.42 23.47
CA PRO A 61 -73.97 -0.21 22.25
C PRO A 61 -75.41 -0.74 22.38
N GLY A 62 -76.35 -0.14 21.65
CA GLY A 62 -77.75 -0.58 21.61
C GLY A 62 -78.67 -0.01 22.71
N ASP A 63 -78.30 1.13 23.33
CA ASP A 63 -79.20 1.95 24.17
C ASP A 63 -79.60 3.30 23.50
N GLY A 64 -79.19 3.47 22.24
CA GLY A 64 -79.40 4.65 21.41
C GLY A 64 -78.16 5.54 21.22
N CYS A 65 -77.06 5.27 21.92
CA CYS A 65 -75.76 5.87 21.61
C CYS A 65 -74.70 4.78 21.45
N GLU A 66 -74.14 4.65 20.24
CA GLU A 66 -73.15 3.62 19.97
C GLU A 66 -71.85 3.82 20.76
N SER A 67 -71.07 2.75 20.93
CA SER A 67 -69.75 2.81 21.59
C SER A 67 -68.71 3.74 20.92
N SER A 68 -69.05 4.29 19.73
CA SER A 68 -68.34 5.33 18.97
C SER A 68 -68.90 6.75 19.16
N CYS A 69 -69.92 6.94 19.99
CA CYS A 69 -70.66 8.19 20.24
C CYS A 69 -71.31 8.77 18.97
N LEU A 70 -71.87 7.88 18.16
CA LEU A 70 -72.75 8.15 17.03
C LEU A 70 -74.14 7.61 17.36
N PHE A 71 -75.19 8.15 16.74
CA PHE A 71 -76.53 7.59 16.93
C PHE A 71 -76.62 6.16 16.39
N SER A 72 -77.37 5.27 17.06
CA SER A 72 -77.64 3.92 16.55
C SER A 72 -78.49 3.94 15.26
N CYS A 73 -79.23 5.03 15.03
CA CYS A 73 -79.91 5.31 13.77
C CYS A 73 -80.02 6.83 13.50
N HIS A 74 -80.10 7.23 12.23
CA HIS A 74 -80.35 8.61 11.82
C HIS A 74 -81.74 8.79 11.22
N ARG A 75 -82.26 7.77 10.52
CA ARG A 75 -83.56 7.77 9.81
C ARG A 75 -84.30 6.44 9.98
N ASP A 76 -85.60 6.45 9.73
CA ASP A 76 -86.48 5.28 9.87
C ASP A 76 -86.08 4.12 8.93
N ASP A 77 -85.54 4.41 7.74
CA ASP A 77 -85.06 3.41 6.78
C ASP A 77 -83.83 2.61 7.24
N GLU A 78 -83.15 3.06 8.30
CA GLU A 78 -81.99 2.37 8.88
C GLU A 78 -82.39 1.37 9.99
N CYS A 79 -83.68 1.34 10.36
CA CYS A 79 -84.25 0.47 11.41
C CYS A 79 -85.04 -0.72 10.89
N ASP A 80 -85.15 -0.87 9.56
CA ASP A 80 -85.80 -1.99 8.88
C ASP A 80 -85.18 -3.32 9.33
N ASP A 81 -85.93 -4.14 10.07
CA ASP A 81 -85.49 -5.47 10.52
C ASP A 81 -85.84 -6.60 9.54
N GLY A 82 -86.46 -6.25 8.40
CA GLY A 82 -86.90 -7.18 7.37
C GLY A 82 -88.26 -7.85 7.67
N ASP A 83 -88.91 -7.59 8.81
CA ASP A 83 -90.30 -8.01 9.02
C ASP A 83 -91.26 -7.03 8.34
N GLN A 84 -91.85 -7.46 7.22
CA GLN A 84 -92.86 -6.66 6.50
C GLN A 84 -94.13 -6.36 7.34
N CYS A 85 -94.28 -7.00 8.50
CA CYS A 85 -95.37 -6.77 9.45
C CYS A 85 -95.02 -5.84 10.61
N THR A 86 -93.78 -5.36 10.74
CA THR A 86 -93.43 -4.24 11.61
C THR A 86 -93.56 -2.90 10.87
N ARG A 87 -93.58 -1.82 11.64
CA ARG A 87 -93.35 -0.47 11.14
C ARG A 87 -92.23 0.11 11.97
N ASP A 88 -91.10 0.23 11.32
CA ASP A 88 -89.84 0.56 11.96
C ASP A 88 -89.63 2.07 11.94
N SER A 89 -88.99 2.57 12.98
CA SER A 89 -88.81 4.01 13.16
C SER A 89 -87.63 4.30 14.08
N CYS A 90 -86.86 5.30 13.70
CA CYS A 90 -85.72 5.78 14.47
C CYS A 90 -86.19 6.82 15.48
N GLN A 91 -86.38 6.41 16.73
CA GLN A 91 -86.96 7.24 17.78
C GLN A 91 -85.89 7.79 18.73
N THR A 92 -86.08 9.01 19.22
CA THR A 92 -85.18 9.60 20.23
C THR A 92 -85.38 8.92 21.58
N ILE A 93 -84.33 8.27 22.08
CA ILE A 93 -84.28 7.64 23.40
C ILE A 93 -83.15 8.28 24.20
N GLY A 94 -83.48 8.90 25.33
CA GLY A 94 -82.49 9.56 26.19
C GLY A 94 -81.73 10.70 25.50
N ALA A 95 -80.40 10.57 25.43
CA ALA A 95 -79.50 11.49 24.72
C ALA A 95 -79.18 11.04 23.27
N GLY A 96 -79.69 9.87 22.87
CA GLY A 96 -79.41 9.22 21.59
C GLY A 96 -80.65 8.99 20.72
N LYS A 97 -80.53 8.07 19.77
CA LYS A 97 -81.61 7.58 18.92
C LYS A 97 -81.46 6.08 18.69
N ASP A 98 -82.56 5.37 18.78
CA ASP A 98 -82.60 3.91 18.68
C ASP A 98 -83.78 3.43 17.82
N CYS A 99 -83.70 2.21 17.34
CA CYS A 99 -84.70 1.61 16.47
C CYS A 99 -85.88 1.02 17.24
N VAL A 100 -87.09 1.40 16.85
CA VAL A 100 -88.34 0.97 17.48
C VAL A 100 -89.26 0.37 16.43
N ASN A 101 -89.39 -0.95 16.50
CA ASN A 101 -90.05 -1.78 15.50
C ASN A 101 -91.39 -2.27 16.07
N ILE A 102 -92.49 -1.76 15.52
CA ILE A 102 -93.84 -1.96 16.08
C ILE A 102 -94.67 -2.79 15.11
N VAL A 103 -95.09 -4.00 15.52
CA VAL A 103 -95.98 -4.86 14.72
C VAL A 103 -97.33 -4.18 14.48
N VAL A 104 -97.80 -4.13 13.22
CA VAL A 104 -99.09 -3.53 12.84
C VAL A 104 -99.91 -4.50 11.96
N ALA A 105 -101.11 -4.87 12.44
CA ALA A 105 -102.05 -5.65 11.63
C ALA A 105 -102.57 -4.85 10.41
N GLY A 106 -102.72 -5.54 9.28
CA GLY A 106 -103.21 -4.98 8.03
C GLY A 106 -102.17 -4.24 7.18
N LEU A 107 -100.88 -4.33 7.52
CA LEU A 107 -99.82 -3.96 6.57
C LEU A 107 -99.79 -4.92 5.38
N PRO A 108 -99.45 -4.44 4.16
CA PRO A 108 -99.16 -5.31 3.03
C PRO A 108 -97.81 -6.01 3.25
N CYS A 109 -97.73 -7.25 2.78
CA CYS A 109 -96.53 -8.08 2.83
C CYS A 109 -96.52 -9.01 1.62
N THR A 110 -95.52 -9.88 1.48
CA THR A 110 -95.59 -11.07 0.62
C THR A 110 -95.33 -12.30 1.46
N ASP A 111 -96.14 -13.35 1.28
CA ASP A 111 -95.91 -14.66 1.92
C ASP A 111 -94.74 -15.43 1.29
N GLY A 112 -94.12 -14.87 0.23
CA GLY A 112 -92.99 -15.43 -0.48
C GLY A 112 -93.35 -16.51 -1.50
N ASN A 113 -94.65 -16.75 -1.75
CA ASN A 113 -95.12 -17.71 -2.74
C ASN A 113 -95.44 -16.98 -4.06
N PRO A 114 -94.57 -17.09 -5.09
CA PRO A 114 -94.68 -16.31 -6.34
C PRO A 114 -95.92 -16.66 -7.18
N CYS A 115 -96.68 -17.68 -6.79
CA CYS A 115 -97.92 -18.04 -7.45
C CYS A 115 -99.13 -17.31 -6.88
N THR A 116 -99.08 -16.89 -5.61
CA THR A 116 -100.16 -16.12 -5.00
C THR A 116 -100.04 -14.64 -5.33
N ARG A 117 -101.17 -13.96 -5.56
CA ARG A 117 -101.16 -12.53 -5.87
C ARG A 117 -100.79 -11.70 -4.63
N ASP A 118 -99.54 -11.26 -4.56
CA ASP A 118 -99.00 -10.37 -3.50
C ASP A 118 -99.88 -9.15 -3.18
N ALA A 119 -100.70 -8.68 -4.13
CA ALA A 119 -101.63 -7.57 -3.94
C ALA A 119 -102.81 -7.87 -2.99
N GLU A 120 -103.00 -9.14 -2.61
CA GLU A 120 -104.05 -9.61 -1.69
C GLU A 120 -103.49 -10.08 -0.33
N ASP A 121 -102.16 -10.02 -0.15
CA ASP A 121 -101.44 -10.45 1.05
C ASP A 121 -101.51 -9.41 2.18
N HIS A 122 -101.70 -9.87 3.44
CA HIS A 122 -101.75 -8.97 4.60
C HIS A 122 -101.19 -9.56 5.89
N CYS A 123 -100.72 -8.67 6.76
CA CYS A 123 -100.21 -9.00 8.09
C CYS A 123 -101.32 -9.18 9.14
N GLU A 124 -101.29 -10.29 9.87
CA GLU A 124 -102.16 -10.54 11.03
C GLU A 124 -101.37 -10.58 12.34
N LEU A 125 -102.02 -10.17 13.44
CA LEU A 125 -101.45 -10.25 14.79
C LEU A 125 -101.77 -11.62 15.40
N THR A 126 -100.74 -12.35 15.80
CA THR A 126 -100.88 -13.58 16.59
C THR A 126 -101.17 -13.28 18.07
N ASP A 127 -101.75 -14.23 18.80
CA ASP A 127 -101.97 -14.14 20.26
C ASP A 127 -100.65 -13.94 21.07
N ALA A 128 -99.49 -14.15 20.44
CA ALA A 128 -98.16 -13.94 21.01
C ALA A 128 -97.61 -12.51 20.79
N GLY A 129 -98.34 -11.64 20.07
CA GLY A 129 -97.89 -10.28 19.74
C GLY A 129 -96.91 -10.17 18.57
N VAL A 130 -96.70 -11.27 17.82
CA VAL A 130 -95.83 -11.32 16.63
C VAL A 130 -96.69 -11.19 15.36
N GLY A 131 -96.18 -10.48 14.36
CA GLY A 131 -96.80 -10.31 13.05
C GLY A 131 -96.62 -11.56 12.17
N ARG A 132 -97.58 -11.82 11.28
CA ARG A 132 -97.47 -12.90 10.30
C ARG A 132 -98.14 -12.50 8.99
N CYS A 133 -97.43 -12.67 7.88
CA CYS A 133 -98.01 -12.54 6.54
C CYS A 133 -98.90 -13.75 6.17
N VAL A 134 -99.98 -13.48 5.43
CA VAL A 134 -100.94 -14.47 4.92
C VAL A 134 -101.19 -14.21 3.44
N GLY A 135 -100.95 -15.22 2.59
CA GLY A 135 -100.97 -15.11 1.12
C GLY A 135 -102.33 -15.15 0.43
N GLY A 136 -102.39 -14.54 -0.75
CA GLY A 136 -103.56 -14.40 -1.64
C GLY A 136 -103.89 -15.59 -2.55
N THR A 137 -104.30 -15.31 -3.79
CA THR A 137 -104.86 -16.30 -4.76
C THR A 137 -103.87 -16.78 -5.84
N ASN A 138 -103.84 -18.10 -6.17
CA ASN A 138 -102.73 -18.82 -6.86
C ASN A 138 -102.89 -19.03 -8.41
N GLU A 139 -101.85 -18.80 -9.25
CA GLU A 139 -101.92 -18.76 -10.74
C GLU A 139 -100.76 -19.38 -11.63
N CYS A 140 -99.99 -20.43 -11.23
CA CYS A 140 -98.79 -20.93 -11.98
C CYS A 140 -98.96 -22.08 -13.03
N ILE A 141 -97.89 -22.53 -13.71
CA ILE A 141 -97.90 -22.75 -15.19
C ILE A 141 -97.67 -24.19 -15.80
N CYS A 142 -96.50 -24.86 -15.68
CA CYS A 142 -96.09 -25.95 -16.62
C CYS A 142 -96.72 -27.34 -16.38
N ASP A 143 -96.55 -28.29 -17.32
CA ASP A 143 -96.99 -29.68 -17.14
C ASP A 143 -95.97 -30.79 -17.52
N ILE A 144 -94.97 -30.54 -18.39
CA ILE A 144 -93.88 -31.50 -18.70
C ILE A 144 -92.50 -30.84 -18.93
N ASP A 145 -91.41 -31.55 -18.65
CA ASP A 145 -90.02 -31.06 -18.81
C ASP A 145 -89.71 -30.50 -20.21
N ALA A 146 -90.32 -31.07 -21.25
CA ALA A 146 -90.12 -30.61 -22.63
C ALA A 146 -90.65 -29.19 -22.88
N GLU A 147 -91.57 -28.68 -22.06
CA GLU A 147 -92.05 -27.30 -22.11
C GLU A 147 -91.05 -26.33 -21.47
N CYS A 148 -90.11 -26.83 -20.67
CA CYS A 148 -89.03 -26.04 -20.07
C CYS A 148 -87.86 -25.78 -21.02
N ALA A 149 -87.73 -26.56 -22.09
CA ALA A 149 -86.64 -26.46 -23.07
C ALA A 149 -86.60 -25.13 -23.86
N GLU A 150 -87.70 -24.36 -23.89
CA GLU A 150 -87.70 -23.00 -24.48
C GLU A 150 -87.10 -21.94 -23.55
N PHE A 151 -86.89 -22.27 -22.27
CA PHE A 151 -86.36 -21.38 -21.23
C PHE A 151 -84.92 -21.72 -20.81
N GLU A 152 -84.34 -22.78 -21.37
CA GLU A 152 -82.94 -23.17 -21.15
C GLU A 152 -81.97 -22.10 -21.70
N ASP A 153 -81.00 -21.68 -20.88
CA ASP A 153 -79.98 -20.70 -21.27
C ASP A 153 -78.80 -21.32 -22.04
N GLY A 154 -78.67 -22.65 -21.98
CA GLY A 154 -77.61 -23.42 -22.63
C GLY A 154 -76.33 -23.57 -21.81
N ASP A 155 -76.34 -23.22 -20.51
CA ASP A 155 -75.25 -23.42 -19.56
C ASP A 155 -75.41 -24.77 -18.82
N PHE A 156 -74.74 -25.81 -19.31
CA PHE A 156 -74.77 -27.13 -18.69
C PHE A 156 -74.16 -27.18 -17.28
N CYS A 157 -73.48 -26.13 -16.83
CA CYS A 157 -72.87 -26.09 -15.50
C CYS A 157 -73.87 -25.74 -14.40
N ASN A 158 -74.89 -24.93 -14.70
CA ASN A 158 -75.91 -24.55 -13.73
C ASN A 158 -77.06 -25.57 -13.60
N GLY A 159 -77.14 -26.54 -14.52
CA GLY A 159 -78.10 -27.65 -14.56
C GLY A 159 -79.26 -27.41 -15.53
N THR A 160 -79.86 -28.48 -16.04
CA THR A 160 -80.98 -28.40 -17.01
C THR A 160 -82.32 -28.26 -16.31
N LEU A 161 -83.25 -27.50 -16.92
CA LEU A 161 -84.59 -27.28 -16.39
C LEU A 161 -85.51 -28.52 -16.56
N ALA A 162 -86.19 -28.89 -15.48
CA ALA A 162 -87.26 -29.90 -15.45
C ALA A 162 -88.56 -29.28 -14.90
N CYS A 163 -89.73 -29.83 -15.26
CA CYS A 163 -91.01 -29.33 -14.77
C CYS A 163 -91.34 -29.99 -13.41
N VAL A 164 -90.93 -29.34 -12.32
CA VAL A 164 -91.18 -29.76 -10.93
C VAL A 164 -92.34 -28.93 -10.37
N ASP A 165 -93.38 -29.60 -9.84
CA ASP A 165 -94.58 -28.97 -9.24
C ASP A 165 -95.16 -27.77 -10.04
N ARG A 166 -95.12 -27.90 -11.37
CA ARG A 166 -95.60 -26.94 -12.38
C ARG A 166 -94.77 -25.65 -12.52
N HIS A 167 -93.50 -25.69 -12.13
CA HIS A 167 -92.45 -24.75 -12.57
C HIS A 167 -91.33 -25.46 -13.30
N CYS A 168 -90.71 -24.73 -14.23
CA CYS A 168 -89.41 -25.09 -14.75
C CYS A 168 -88.36 -24.74 -13.70
N GLU A 169 -87.91 -25.75 -12.96
CA GLU A 169 -86.87 -25.65 -11.94
C GLU A 169 -85.62 -26.39 -12.42
N ILE A 170 -84.43 -25.97 -11.96
CA ILE A 170 -83.18 -26.66 -12.27
C ILE A 170 -83.20 -28.05 -11.63
N ASP A 171 -82.98 -29.12 -12.40
CA ASP A 171 -82.80 -30.47 -11.86
C ASP A 171 -81.44 -30.56 -11.14
N PRO A 172 -81.41 -30.69 -9.80
CA PRO A 172 -80.17 -30.75 -9.03
C PRO A 172 -79.31 -31.99 -9.36
N ALA A 173 -79.86 -33.01 -10.03
CA ALA A 173 -79.10 -34.16 -10.50
C ALA A 173 -78.28 -33.90 -11.78
N THR A 174 -78.55 -32.80 -12.48
CA THR A 174 -77.89 -32.44 -13.76
C THR A 174 -76.85 -31.33 -13.63
N VAL A 175 -76.80 -30.64 -12.48
CA VAL A 175 -75.81 -29.61 -12.14
C VAL A 175 -74.39 -30.20 -12.14
N VAL A 176 -73.50 -29.66 -12.97
CA VAL A 176 -72.10 -30.12 -13.04
C VAL A 176 -71.28 -29.49 -11.92
N VAL A 177 -71.03 -30.26 -10.87
CA VAL A 177 -70.09 -29.89 -9.79
C VAL A 177 -68.70 -30.44 -10.11
N CYS A 178 -67.75 -29.54 -10.40
CA CYS A 178 -66.35 -29.92 -10.61
C CYS A 178 -65.64 -30.26 -9.29
N ASP A 179 -64.75 -31.26 -9.32
CA ASP A 179 -63.94 -31.63 -8.16
C ASP A 179 -62.93 -30.52 -7.81
N SER A 180 -63.12 -29.89 -6.66
CA SER A 180 -62.25 -28.85 -6.13
C SER A 180 -61.03 -29.40 -5.35
N SER A 181 -60.85 -30.72 -5.26
CA SER A 181 -59.70 -31.33 -4.55
C SER A 181 -58.33 -30.94 -5.11
N GLN A 182 -58.28 -30.44 -6.35
CA GLN A 182 -57.06 -30.02 -7.06
C GLN A 182 -56.92 -28.49 -7.19
N ASP A 183 -57.87 -27.73 -6.63
CA ASP A 183 -57.86 -26.28 -6.65
C ASP A 183 -56.71 -25.73 -5.81
N THR A 184 -56.10 -24.67 -6.31
CA THR A 184 -55.10 -23.88 -5.58
C THR A 184 -55.39 -22.39 -5.81
N ILE A 185 -54.60 -21.52 -5.20
CA ILE A 185 -54.70 -20.07 -5.44
C ILE A 185 -54.46 -19.73 -6.92
N CYS A 186 -53.70 -20.55 -7.66
CA CYS A 186 -53.34 -20.31 -9.07
C CYS A 186 -54.26 -20.99 -10.09
N ARG A 187 -55.02 -22.01 -9.70
CA ARG A 187 -55.86 -22.79 -10.63
C ARG A 187 -57.16 -23.25 -9.95
N ARG A 188 -58.25 -23.23 -10.71
CA ARG A 188 -59.55 -23.74 -10.27
C ARG A 188 -60.10 -24.71 -11.32
N ASN A 189 -60.72 -25.78 -10.89
CA ASN A 189 -61.45 -26.69 -11.73
C ASN A 189 -62.80 -26.05 -12.10
N THR A 190 -62.86 -25.45 -13.29
CA THR A 190 -64.03 -24.70 -13.75
C THR A 190 -64.76 -25.49 -14.82
N CYS A 191 -66.09 -25.50 -14.74
CA CYS A 191 -66.96 -26.09 -15.74
C CYS A 191 -67.07 -25.15 -16.95
N ASP A 192 -67.00 -25.68 -18.17
CA ASP A 192 -67.29 -24.97 -19.41
C ASP A 192 -68.81 -24.98 -19.70
N PRO A 193 -69.50 -23.81 -19.66
CA PRO A 193 -70.95 -23.71 -19.85
C PRO A 193 -71.46 -24.40 -21.12
N ALA A 194 -70.70 -24.35 -22.21
CA ALA A 194 -71.12 -24.87 -23.50
C ALA A 194 -71.02 -26.41 -23.61
N THR A 195 -70.32 -27.09 -22.69
CA THR A 195 -70.03 -28.52 -22.80
C THR A 195 -70.24 -29.32 -21.52
N GLY A 196 -70.41 -28.68 -20.36
CA GLY A 196 -70.47 -29.35 -19.06
C GLY A 196 -69.15 -30.02 -18.66
N ALA A 197 -68.04 -29.69 -19.32
CA ALA A 197 -66.74 -30.31 -19.07
C ALA A 197 -65.95 -29.51 -18.01
N CYS A 198 -65.51 -30.19 -16.95
CA CYS A 198 -64.61 -29.63 -15.96
C CYS A 198 -63.16 -29.64 -16.44
N SER A 199 -62.48 -28.49 -16.30
CA SER A 199 -61.03 -28.40 -16.57
C SER A 199 -60.32 -27.41 -15.64
N MET A 200 -59.05 -27.68 -15.34
CA MET A 200 -58.22 -26.76 -14.56
C MET A 200 -57.90 -25.51 -15.39
N VAL A 201 -58.47 -24.37 -15.00
CA VAL A 201 -58.17 -23.06 -15.61
C VAL A 201 -57.31 -22.22 -14.68
N PRO A 202 -56.36 -21.43 -15.22
CA PRO A 202 -55.58 -20.49 -14.42
C PRO A 202 -56.49 -19.40 -13.85
N GLN A 203 -56.30 -19.04 -12.59
CA GLN A 203 -57.04 -17.94 -11.93
C GLN A 203 -56.54 -16.56 -12.35
N GLY A 204 -55.27 -16.46 -12.79
CA GLY A 204 -54.66 -15.24 -13.31
C GLY A 204 -53.18 -15.16 -12.96
N ASP A 205 -52.39 -14.63 -13.88
CA ASP A 205 -50.96 -14.40 -13.63
C ASP A 205 -50.76 -13.29 -12.58
N GLY A 206 -49.75 -13.45 -11.72
CA GLY A 206 -49.32 -12.43 -10.76
C GLY A 206 -50.05 -12.45 -9.40
N ILE A 207 -51.10 -13.26 -9.23
CA ILE A 207 -51.75 -13.53 -7.95
C ILE A 207 -50.70 -14.06 -6.96
N LEU A 208 -50.69 -13.55 -5.73
CA LEU A 208 -49.79 -14.00 -4.67
C LEU A 208 -50.14 -15.42 -4.25
N CYS A 209 -49.13 -16.28 -4.17
CA CYS A 209 -49.22 -17.64 -3.67
C CYS A 209 -48.00 -17.94 -2.78
N ASP A 210 -47.84 -19.19 -2.37
CA ASP A 210 -46.66 -19.71 -1.67
C ASP A 210 -46.36 -21.06 -2.35
N ASP A 211 -45.16 -21.22 -2.90
CA ASP A 211 -44.75 -22.49 -3.55
C ASP A 211 -44.08 -23.47 -2.58
N GLY A 212 -43.92 -23.07 -1.31
CA GLY A 212 -43.26 -23.81 -0.25
C GLY A 212 -41.73 -23.67 -0.23
N HIS A 213 -41.13 -22.96 -1.19
CA HIS A 213 -39.69 -22.75 -1.23
C HIS A 213 -39.28 -21.54 -0.38
N TRP A 214 -38.47 -21.79 0.65
CA TRP A 214 -37.97 -20.70 1.50
C TRP A 214 -37.05 -19.73 0.76
N CYS A 215 -36.49 -20.09 -0.39
CA CYS A 215 -35.54 -19.22 -1.09
C CYS A 215 -36.16 -18.06 -1.86
N THR A 216 -37.48 -18.08 -2.08
CA THR A 216 -38.19 -17.04 -2.80
C THR A 216 -38.95 -16.12 -1.85
N LEU A 217 -39.32 -14.92 -2.31
CA LEU A 217 -39.98 -13.88 -1.49
C LEU A 217 -41.30 -13.39 -2.08
N GLU A 218 -41.46 -13.47 -3.40
CA GLU A 218 -42.67 -13.07 -4.10
C GLU A 218 -43.13 -14.18 -5.03
N ASP A 219 -43.70 -15.24 -4.45
CA ASP A 219 -44.25 -16.34 -5.25
C ASP A 219 -45.55 -15.90 -5.90
N ARG A 220 -45.63 -16.09 -7.21
CA ARG A 220 -46.73 -15.60 -8.03
C ARG A 220 -47.20 -16.67 -8.99
N CYS A 221 -48.52 -16.72 -9.18
CA CYS A 221 -49.11 -17.60 -10.17
C CYS A 221 -48.60 -17.26 -11.58
N ALA A 222 -48.20 -18.29 -12.31
CA ALA A 222 -47.83 -18.21 -13.73
C ALA A 222 -48.53 -19.38 -14.45
N GLY A 223 -49.62 -19.08 -15.16
CA GLY A 223 -50.57 -20.09 -15.58
C GLY A 223 -51.22 -20.78 -14.37
N THR A 224 -51.11 -22.10 -14.31
CA THR A 224 -51.77 -22.95 -13.29
C THR A 224 -50.92 -23.25 -12.06
N ASP A 225 -49.67 -22.78 -12.04
CA ASP A 225 -48.67 -23.15 -11.05
C ASP A 225 -48.20 -21.90 -10.27
N CYS A 226 -47.91 -22.10 -8.98
CA CYS A 226 -47.22 -21.10 -8.20
C CYS A 226 -45.73 -21.16 -8.56
N VAL A 227 -45.13 -20.03 -8.92
CA VAL A 227 -43.73 -19.93 -9.28
C VAL A 227 -43.07 -18.88 -8.42
N GLY A 228 -42.16 -19.32 -7.55
CA GLY A 228 -41.35 -18.45 -6.71
C GLY A 228 -40.52 -17.46 -7.52
N ARG A 229 -40.47 -16.21 -7.06
CA ARG A 229 -39.64 -15.15 -7.64
C ARG A 229 -38.98 -14.30 -6.56
N GLY A 230 -37.87 -13.67 -6.95
CA GLY A 230 -37.03 -12.86 -6.09
C GLY A 230 -36.17 -13.71 -5.16
N ASP A 231 -34.90 -13.35 -5.02
CA ASP A 231 -33.98 -14.05 -4.13
C ASP A 231 -34.16 -13.55 -2.69
N ARG A 232 -34.33 -14.47 -1.72
CA ARG A 232 -34.46 -14.10 -0.31
C ARG A 232 -33.16 -13.55 0.31
N CYS A 233 -32.02 -13.83 -0.31
CA CYS A 233 -30.72 -13.41 0.19
C CYS A 233 -30.37 -11.98 -0.25
N THR A 234 -30.01 -11.13 0.72
CA THR A 234 -29.77 -9.70 0.49
C THR A 234 -28.52 -9.42 -0.34
N TYR A 235 -27.51 -10.28 -0.27
CA TYR A 235 -26.19 -10.04 -0.84
C TYR A 235 -25.90 -10.96 -2.04
N PRO A 236 -25.29 -10.46 -3.13
CA PRO A 236 -25.04 -11.24 -4.35
C PRO A 236 -23.95 -12.31 -4.23
N CYS A 237 -23.28 -12.42 -3.08
CA CYS A 237 -22.32 -13.46 -2.72
C CYS A 237 -22.90 -14.43 -1.67
N GLN A 238 -24.22 -14.63 -1.68
CA GLN A 238 -24.91 -15.63 -0.89
C GLN A 238 -25.65 -16.60 -1.79
N THR A 239 -25.47 -17.88 -1.54
CA THR A 239 -26.33 -18.93 -2.07
C THR A 239 -27.41 -19.25 -1.04
N CYS A 240 -28.65 -19.29 -1.49
CA CYS A 240 -29.76 -19.67 -0.64
C CYS A 240 -29.80 -21.19 -0.41
N ASN A 241 -29.95 -21.61 0.86
CA ASN A 241 -29.97 -23.01 1.28
C ASN A 241 -31.37 -23.40 1.79
N GLU A 242 -32.19 -23.95 0.89
CA GLU A 242 -33.56 -24.42 1.18
C GLU A 242 -33.62 -25.46 2.31
N SER A 243 -32.59 -26.30 2.45
CA SER A 243 -32.57 -27.38 3.43
C SER A 243 -32.24 -26.92 4.85
N MET A 244 -31.55 -25.77 4.99
CA MET A 244 -31.20 -25.18 6.28
C MET A 244 -32.01 -23.92 6.60
N PHE A 245 -32.78 -23.39 5.64
CA PHE A 245 -33.51 -22.13 5.75
C PHE A 245 -32.55 -20.95 6.05
N THR A 246 -31.39 -20.93 5.37
CA THR A 246 -30.31 -19.94 5.55
C THR A 246 -29.82 -19.36 4.23
N CYS A 247 -29.20 -18.19 4.30
CA CYS A 247 -28.42 -17.60 3.21
C CYS A 247 -26.93 -17.78 3.50
N ASP A 248 -26.33 -18.79 2.88
CA ASP A 248 -24.95 -19.18 3.15
C ASP A 248 -24.00 -18.33 2.28
N VAL A 249 -22.89 -17.86 2.86
CA VAL A 249 -21.92 -17.03 2.12
C VAL A 249 -21.14 -17.91 1.13
N ASP A 250 -21.00 -17.44 -0.10
CA ASP A 250 -20.35 -18.19 -1.16
C ASP A 250 -18.88 -18.49 -0.85
N PRO A 251 -18.37 -19.68 -1.23
CA PRO A 251 -16.95 -20.02 -1.03
C PRO A 251 -16.04 -19.01 -1.73
N GLY A 252 -15.21 -18.33 -0.94
CA GLY A 252 -14.30 -17.29 -1.45
C GLY A 252 -14.82 -15.86 -1.29
N PHE A 253 -15.90 -15.63 -0.54
CA PHE A 253 -16.39 -14.29 -0.20
C PHE A 253 -16.62 -14.09 1.31
N CYS A 254 -16.61 -12.84 1.74
CA CYS A 254 -17.04 -12.37 3.06
C CYS A 254 -18.11 -11.29 2.88
N ILE A 255 -18.96 -11.10 3.90
CA ILE A 255 -19.96 -10.02 3.95
C ILE A 255 -19.54 -9.07 5.07
N ILE A 256 -18.99 -7.92 4.73
CA ILE A 256 -18.44 -6.97 5.70
C ILE A 256 -19.02 -5.58 5.44
N GLY A 257 -19.76 -5.04 6.41
CA GLY A 257 -20.36 -3.71 6.30
C GLY A 257 -21.26 -3.54 5.07
N ASP A 258 -22.14 -4.52 4.84
CA ASP A 258 -23.07 -4.62 3.71
C ASP A 258 -22.44 -4.81 2.31
N ALA A 259 -21.11 -5.06 2.23
CA ALA A 259 -20.40 -5.33 0.99
C ALA A 259 -19.97 -6.81 0.86
N CYS A 260 -20.09 -7.35 -0.35
CA CYS A 260 -19.47 -8.61 -0.75
C CYS A 260 -17.99 -8.40 -1.06
N ILE A 261 -17.12 -8.90 -0.19
CA ILE A 261 -15.67 -8.78 -0.28
C ILE A 261 -15.07 -10.10 -0.78
N PRO A 262 -14.26 -10.12 -1.85
CA PRO A 262 -13.59 -11.34 -2.30
C PRO A 262 -12.49 -11.76 -1.32
N ALA A 263 -12.25 -13.07 -1.20
CA ALA A 263 -11.21 -13.63 -0.33
C ALA A 263 -9.82 -13.13 -0.74
N PHE A 264 -9.03 -12.75 0.27
CA PHE A 264 -7.67 -12.26 0.04
C PHE A 264 -6.76 -13.35 -0.56
N ASN A 265 -6.11 -13.01 -1.68
CA ASN A 265 -5.14 -13.88 -2.35
C ASN A 265 -3.73 -13.27 -2.32
N PRO A 266 -2.77 -13.83 -1.55
CA PRO A 266 -1.41 -13.28 -1.47
C PRO A 266 -0.60 -13.38 -2.77
N SER A 267 -1.03 -14.21 -3.74
CA SER A 267 -0.36 -14.32 -5.06
C SER A 267 -0.84 -13.29 -6.07
N SER A 268 -1.96 -12.62 -5.80
CA SER A 268 -2.52 -11.53 -6.61
C SER A 268 -3.37 -10.64 -5.70
N PRO A 269 -2.74 -9.74 -4.92
CA PRO A 269 -3.44 -8.93 -3.94
C PRO A 269 -4.44 -7.99 -4.63
N ASP A 270 -5.74 -8.21 -4.42
CA ASP A 270 -6.78 -7.24 -4.75
C ASP A 270 -6.93 -6.27 -3.57
N SER A 271 -6.82 -4.96 -3.82
CA SER A 271 -7.00 -3.93 -2.79
C SER A 271 -8.42 -3.94 -2.20
N HIS A 272 -9.42 -4.45 -2.93
CA HIS A 272 -10.79 -4.60 -2.43
C HIS A 272 -10.94 -5.75 -1.43
N ALA A 273 -9.99 -6.69 -1.36
CA ALA A 273 -10.00 -7.81 -0.42
C ALA A 273 -9.35 -7.48 0.94
N LEU A 274 -8.77 -6.28 1.07
CA LEU A 274 -8.08 -5.78 2.27
C LEU A 274 -8.99 -4.84 3.06
N ASN A 275 -8.78 -4.77 4.38
CA ASN A 275 -9.47 -3.81 5.24
C ASN A 275 -8.93 -2.39 4.96
N PRO A 276 -9.77 -1.43 4.50
CA PRO A 276 -9.34 -0.06 4.23
C PRO A 276 -8.76 0.68 5.45
N ALA A 277 -9.07 0.21 6.67
CA ALA A 277 -8.55 0.77 7.92
C ALA A 277 -7.34 0.01 8.49
N ASN A 278 -6.97 -1.16 7.96
CA ASN A 278 -5.79 -1.92 8.39
C ASN A 278 -5.29 -2.85 7.27
N PRO A 279 -4.16 -2.55 6.60
CA PRO A 279 -3.65 -3.37 5.49
C PRO A 279 -3.22 -4.79 5.91
N CYS A 280 -3.06 -5.06 7.22
CA CYS A 280 -2.81 -6.40 7.75
C CYS A 280 -4.06 -7.19 8.10
N GLN A 281 -5.22 -6.76 7.62
CA GLN A 281 -6.46 -7.51 7.68
C GLN A 281 -7.11 -7.61 6.30
N GLY A 282 -7.81 -8.72 6.07
CA GLY A 282 -8.53 -8.96 4.82
C GLY A 282 -9.63 -9.99 4.98
N CYS A 283 -10.39 -10.21 3.92
CA CYS A 283 -11.43 -11.24 3.91
C CYS A 283 -10.80 -12.64 3.94
N GLN A 284 -11.11 -13.41 4.98
CA GLN A 284 -10.72 -14.81 5.12
C GLN A 284 -11.96 -15.65 5.48
N PRO A 285 -12.71 -16.17 4.49
CA PRO A 285 -14.01 -16.81 4.71
C PRO A 285 -13.96 -18.05 5.62
N SER A 286 -12.79 -18.69 5.73
CA SER A 286 -12.54 -19.84 6.60
C SER A 286 -12.19 -19.48 8.06
N VAL A 287 -12.03 -18.20 8.38
CA VAL A 287 -11.70 -17.69 9.71
C VAL A 287 -12.89 -16.91 10.27
N ASP A 288 -13.33 -15.89 9.53
CA ASP A 288 -14.53 -15.09 9.81
C ASP A 288 -15.11 -14.58 8.48
N PRO A 289 -16.25 -15.12 8.01
CA PRO A 289 -16.90 -14.66 6.79
C PRO A 289 -17.69 -13.35 6.99
N TYR A 290 -17.81 -12.82 8.21
CA TYR A 290 -18.56 -11.60 8.52
C TYR A 290 -17.68 -10.44 9.04
N GLY A 291 -16.35 -10.63 9.08
CA GLY A 291 -15.42 -9.69 9.68
C GLY A 291 -14.02 -9.69 9.06
N TRP A 292 -13.27 -8.63 9.33
CA TRP A 292 -11.89 -8.49 8.89
C TRP A 292 -10.97 -9.39 9.72
N SER A 293 -10.30 -10.35 9.07
CA SER A 293 -9.41 -11.31 9.73
C SER A 293 -7.94 -10.94 9.52
N ASN A 294 -7.09 -11.25 10.50
CA ASN A 294 -5.66 -10.93 10.48
C ASN A 294 -4.90 -11.76 9.44
N LEU A 295 -4.19 -11.09 8.54
CA LEU A 295 -3.45 -11.75 7.47
C LEU A 295 -2.21 -12.52 8.00
N PRO A 296 -1.79 -13.61 7.31
CA PRO A 296 -0.63 -14.40 7.71
C PRO A 296 0.68 -13.60 7.79
N VAL A 297 1.64 -14.16 8.54
CA VAL A 297 2.99 -13.59 8.66
C VAL A 297 3.65 -13.46 7.28
N GLY A 298 4.25 -12.31 6.98
CA GLY A 298 5.01 -12.10 5.74
C GLY A 298 4.18 -11.61 4.54
N VAL A 299 2.87 -11.40 4.69
CA VAL A 299 2.09 -10.64 3.70
C VAL A 299 2.59 -9.20 3.71
N SER A 300 2.87 -8.64 2.54
CA SER A 300 3.27 -7.24 2.37
C SER A 300 2.14 -6.32 2.83
N CYS A 301 2.47 -5.39 3.71
CA CYS A 301 1.64 -4.24 4.04
C CYS A 301 2.43 -2.96 3.72
N ASP A 302 1.75 -1.83 3.76
CA ASP A 302 2.28 -0.49 3.61
C ASP A 302 1.53 0.35 4.64
N ASP A 303 2.23 0.93 5.61
CA ASP A 303 1.64 1.77 6.65
C ASP A 303 1.66 3.27 6.31
N GLY A 304 1.99 3.61 5.06
CA GLY A 304 2.10 4.96 4.55
C GLY A 304 3.42 5.65 4.90
N PHE A 305 4.36 4.90 5.46
CA PHE A 305 5.75 5.29 5.63
C PHE A 305 6.60 4.40 4.72
N TRP A 306 7.63 4.97 4.12
CA TRP A 306 8.54 4.28 3.20
C TRP A 306 9.88 3.97 3.87
N CYS A 307 10.33 4.79 4.83
CA CYS A 307 11.66 4.69 5.43
C CYS A 307 11.87 3.51 6.40
N ASN A 308 10.78 2.92 6.88
CA ASN A 308 10.72 1.66 7.60
C ASN A 308 11.01 0.43 6.71
N GLY A 309 10.64 0.51 5.42
CA GLY A 309 10.99 -0.41 4.34
C GLY A 309 10.25 -1.75 4.32
N LEU A 310 9.58 -2.03 3.19
CA LEU A 310 8.75 -3.21 2.88
C LEU A 310 8.28 -3.99 4.11
N GLU A 311 7.22 -3.45 4.68
CA GLU A 311 6.59 -3.90 5.91
C GLU A 311 5.88 -5.23 5.66
N THR A 312 5.81 -6.05 6.71
CA THR A 312 5.06 -7.30 6.65
C THR A 312 4.20 -7.49 7.88
N CYS A 313 3.06 -8.15 7.68
CA CYS A 313 2.16 -8.46 8.77
C CYS A 313 2.77 -9.46 9.75
N ASP A 314 2.52 -9.27 11.04
CA ASP A 314 3.04 -10.12 12.12
C ASP A 314 2.16 -11.35 12.44
N GLY A 315 1.09 -11.57 11.66
CA GLY A 315 0.07 -12.59 11.93
C GLY A 315 -0.94 -12.20 13.02
N ARG A 316 -0.85 -11.01 13.61
CA ARG A 316 -1.77 -10.47 14.63
C ARG A 316 -2.48 -9.20 14.18
N GLY A 317 -2.41 -8.87 12.89
CA GLY A 317 -2.99 -7.65 12.32
C GLY A 317 -2.14 -6.40 12.54
N THR A 318 -0.87 -6.54 12.93
CA THR A 318 0.08 -5.42 13.02
C THR A 318 1.01 -5.43 11.82
N CYS A 319 1.09 -4.31 11.10
CA CYS A 319 2.10 -4.08 10.08
C CYS A 319 3.44 -3.83 10.80
N SER A 320 4.41 -4.72 10.59
CA SER A 320 5.72 -4.64 11.23
C SER A 320 6.76 -4.09 10.26
N LEU A 321 7.52 -3.11 10.74
CA LEU A 321 8.64 -2.48 10.03
C LEU A 321 9.56 -3.56 9.47
N GLY A 322 9.85 -3.49 8.17
CA GLY A 322 10.71 -4.47 7.50
C GLY A 322 12.18 -4.08 7.56
N VAL A 323 12.81 -4.06 6.39
CA VAL A 323 14.23 -3.71 6.24
C VAL A 323 14.30 -2.32 5.61
N GLN A 324 14.77 -1.33 6.38
CA GLN A 324 14.91 0.06 5.92
C GLN A 324 15.52 0.13 4.51
N PRO A 325 14.91 0.85 3.56
CA PRO A 325 15.33 0.83 2.16
C PRO A 325 16.65 1.61 1.95
N CYS A 326 16.95 2.53 2.88
CA CYS A 326 18.11 3.40 2.86
C CYS A 326 19.13 2.93 3.92
N PRO A 327 20.14 2.12 3.55
CA PRO A 327 21.22 1.78 4.47
C PRO A 327 22.09 3.01 4.73
N ILE A 328 21.87 3.67 5.88
CA ILE A 328 22.58 4.90 6.26
C ILE A 328 24.09 4.65 6.28
N GLY A 329 24.83 5.45 5.49
CA GLY A 329 26.26 5.30 5.27
C GLY A 329 26.68 5.55 3.82
N GLY A 330 27.98 5.73 3.58
CA GLY A 330 28.50 6.08 2.26
C GLY A 330 28.05 7.49 1.85
N CYS A 331 27.15 7.58 0.87
CA CYS A 331 26.51 8.84 0.45
C CYS A 331 25.00 8.90 0.76
N ILE A 332 24.53 8.09 1.72
CA ILE A 332 23.14 8.08 2.19
C ILE A 332 23.08 8.66 3.60
N ASN A 333 22.52 9.86 3.71
CA ASN A 333 22.34 10.62 4.97
C ASN A 333 21.09 10.15 5.73
N GLY A 334 20.06 9.76 4.98
CA GLY A 334 18.81 9.30 5.55
C GLY A 334 17.77 9.01 4.48
N CYS A 335 16.52 9.29 4.83
CA CYS A 335 15.35 8.91 4.05
C CYS A 335 14.25 9.98 4.23
N ASP A 336 13.48 10.25 3.18
CA ASP A 336 12.43 11.25 3.13
C ASP A 336 11.08 10.61 2.75
N GLU A 337 10.20 10.50 3.76
CA GLU A 337 8.82 10.01 3.65
C GLU A 337 7.95 10.89 2.73
N GLY A 338 8.32 12.16 2.49
CA GLY A 338 7.56 13.06 1.64
C GLY A 338 7.79 12.83 0.14
N THR A 339 8.81 12.04 -0.22
CA THR A 339 9.23 11.81 -1.62
C THR A 339 9.56 10.34 -1.92
N ASP A 340 9.29 9.42 -1.00
CA ASP A 340 9.61 7.99 -1.07
C ASP A 340 11.05 7.73 -1.53
N SER A 341 12.01 8.51 -1.01
CA SER A 341 13.38 8.51 -1.52
C SER A 341 14.47 8.63 -0.45
N CYS A 342 15.63 8.03 -0.72
CA CYS A 342 16.80 8.19 0.14
C CYS A 342 17.41 9.59 -0.05
N VAL A 343 17.80 10.22 1.05
CA VAL A 343 18.41 11.55 1.05
C VAL A 343 19.92 11.42 0.84
N PRO A 344 20.50 12.03 -0.22
CA PRO A 344 21.94 12.00 -0.43
C PRO A 344 22.69 12.86 0.60
N GLU A 345 23.90 12.44 0.93
CA GLU A 345 24.88 13.25 1.66
C GLU A 345 25.35 14.46 0.82
N PRO A 346 25.59 15.64 1.44
CA PRO A 346 26.14 16.80 0.75
C PRO A 346 27.55 16.54 0.18
N SER A 347 27.96 17.37 -0.78
CA SER A 347 29.23 17.20 -1.50
C SER A 347 30.51 17.43 -0.68
N THR A 348 30.38 17.69 0.62
CA THR A 348 31.47 17.77 1.60
C THR A 348 31.71 16.45 2.35
N THR A 349 30.82 15.46 2.22
CA THR A 349 30.93 14.20 2.95
C THR A 349 31.90 13.25 2.26
N GLU A 350 32.93 12.85 2.98
CA GLU A 350 33.94 11.88 2.54
C GLU A 350 33.37 10.45 2.57
N CYS A 351 33.21 9.85 1.40
CA CYS A 351 32.59 8.53 1.25
C CYS A 351 33.61 7.41 0.98
N ARG A 352 34.82 7.75 0.50
CA ARG A 352 35.97 6.85 0.44
C ARG A 352 37.21 7.59 0.92
N ARG A 353 37.86 7.03 1.95
CA ARG A 353 39.14 7.52 2.45
C ARG A 353 40.28 7.14 1.50
N SER A 354 41.18 8.09 1.26
CA SER A 354 42.45 7.87 0.57
C SER A 354 43.21 6.67 1.12
N ALA A 355 43.55 5.71 0.25
CA ALA A 355 44.35 4.53 0.56
C ALA A 355 45.86 4.71 0.31
N GLY A 356 46.31 5.88 -0.15
CA GLY A 356 47.73 6.18 -0.37
C GLY A 356 47.98 7.51 -1.11
N PRO A 357 49.25 7.88 -1.34
CA PRO A 357 49.59 9.15 -1.98
C PRO A 357 49.08 9.25 -3.43
N CYS A 358 48.86 8.13 -4.11
CA CYS A 358 48.31 8.05 -5.46
C CYS A 358 46.79 7.91 -5.51
N ASP A 359 46.11 8.00 -4.37
CA ASP A 359 44.67 7.84 -4.23
C ASP A 359 44.09 9.02 -3.44
N PRO A 360 43.32 9.93 -4.04
CA PRO A 360 42.63 10.98 -3.31
C PRO A 360 41.52 10.40 -2.43
N ALA A 361 40.93 11.22 -1.55
CA ALA A 361 39.65 10.85 -0.96
C ALA A 361 38.51 11.21 -1.93
N GLU A 362 37.51 10.35 -2.06
CA GLU A 362 36.27 10.70 -2.76
C GLU A 362 35.22 11.25 -1.80
N TYR A 363 34.54 12.27 -2.28
CA TYR A 363 33.41 12.92 -1.63
C TYR A 363 32.14 12.62 -2.42
N CYS A 364 30.98 12.66 -1.75
CA CYS A 364 29.69 12.63 -2.42
C CYS A 364 29.54 13.84 -3.38
N ASP A 365 28.57 13.79 -4.28
CA ASP A 365 28.29 14.89 -5.22
C ASP A 365 27.07 15.75 -4.80
N GLY A 366 26.37 15.37 -3.72
CA GLY A 366 25.13 16.01 -3.26
C GLY A 366 23.85 15.46 -3.88
N HIS A 367 23.94 14.44 -4.75
CA HIS A 367 22.81 13.95 -5.55
C HIS A 367 22.77 12.42 -5.68
N SER A 368 23.92 11.77 -5.83
CA SER A 368 24.09 10.33 -5.92
C SER A 368 24.14 9.68 -4.54
N LEU A 369 23.36 8.61 -4.38
CA LEU A 369 23.40 7.73 -3.20
C LEU A 369 24.65 6.83 -3.18
N ALA A 370 25.30 6.64 -4.33
CA ALA A 370 26.55 5.92 -4.46
C ALA A 370 27.74 6.87 -4.37
N CYS A 371 28.75 6.51 -3.57
CA CYS A 371 30.05 7.14 -3.60
C CYS A 371 30.65 7.07 -5.02
N PRO A 372 31.27 8.15 -5.54
CA PRO A 372 31.91 8.12 -6.85
C PRO A 372 32.90 6.96 -7.00
N ARG A 373 33.14 6.55 -8.26
CA ARG A 373 34.19 5.58 -8.58
C ARG A 373 35.54 6.04 -8.02
N ASP A 374 36.30 5.08 -7.52
CA ASP A 374 37.71 5.21 -7.12
C ASP A 374 38.51 5.93 -8.21
N LEU A 375 39.16 7.06 -7.86
CA LEU A 375 39.80 7.98 -8.79
C LEU A 375 41.31 8.11 -8.53
N LEU A 376 42.05 7.07 -8.87
CA LEU A 376 43.51 7.06 -8.80
C LEU A 376 44.15 8.24 -9.56
N ARG A 377 45.16 8.86 -8.93
CA ARG A 377 45.91 9.99 -9.50
C ARG A 377 46.61 9.59 -10.80
N PRO A 378 46.65 10.48 -11.81
CA PRO A 378 47.20 10.16 -13.12
C PRO A 378 48.70 9.88 -13.07
N SER A 379 49.24 9.23 -14.11
CA SER A 379 50.65 8.83 -14.18
C SER A 379 51.68 9.97 -14.29
N SER A 380 51.21 11.22 -14.25
CA SER A 380 52.02 12.43 -14.18
C SER A 380 52.04 13.08 -12.79
N TYR A 381 51.40 12.46 -11.78
CA TYR A 381 51.41 12.96 -10.41
C TYR A 381 52.60 12.39 -9.64
N GLU A 382 53.53 13.25 -9.24
CA GLU A 382 54.66 12.91 -8.38
C GLU A 382 54.15 12.51 -6.98
N CYS A 383 54.34 11.24 -6.61
CA CYS A 383 53.95 10.71 -5.31
C CYS A 383 55.11 10.62 -4.32
N ARG A 384 56.36 10.63 -4.81
CA ARG A 384 57.57 10.79 -4.01
C ARG A 384 58.59 11.62 -4.78
N ALA A 385 59.09 12.68 -4.15
CA ALA A 385 60.19 13.47 -4.68
C ALA A 385 61.52 12.71 -4.58
N ALA A 386 62.41 12.90 -5.56
CA ALA A 386 63.75 12.31 -5.54
C ALA A 386 64.54 12.77 -4.31
N ALA A 387 65.15 11.83 -3.60
CA ALA A 387 65.97 12.09 -2.43
C ALA A 387 67.29 12.82 -2.80
N PRO A 388 67.82 13.67 -1.90
CA PRO A 388 69.12 14.30 -2.09
C PRO A 388 70.24 13.25 -2.20
N GLY A 389 71.12 13.40 -3.19
CA GLY A 389 72.22 12.46 -3.45
C GLY A 389 72.48 12.18 -4.92
N GLY A 390 71.58 12.59 -5.82
CA GLY A 390 71.80 12.58 -7.27
C GLY A 390 71.57 11.24 -7.97
N CYS A 391 71.49 10.13 -7.23
CA CYS A 391 71.22 8.79 -7.79
C CYS A 391 69.76 8.35 -7.70
N ASP A 392 68.91 9.13 -7.06
CA ASP A 392 67.49 8.86 -6.98
C ASP A 392 66.71 9.44 -8.18
N VAL A 393 65.52 8.90 -8.42
CA VAL A 393 64.52 9.43 -9.35
C VAL A 393 63.23 9.68 -8.59
N ALA A 394 62.40 10.62 -9.04
CA ALA A 394 61.09 10.86 -8.45
C ALA A 394 60.08 9.88 -9.05
N GLU A 395 59.28 9.21 -8.22
CA GLU A 395 58.22 8.33 -8.68
C GLU A 395 56.93 9.12 -8.91
N ASN A 396 56.38 8.91 -10.10
CA ASN A 396 55.00 9.25 -10.38
C ASN A 396 54.10 8.05 -10.12
N CYS A 397 52.83 8.32 -9.84
CA CYS A 397 51.79 7.30 -9.80
C CYS A 397 51.74 6.50 -11.12
N THR A 398 51.13 5.32 -11.10
CA THR A 398 50.93 4.53 -12.34
C THR A 398 49.64 4.90 -13.09
N GLY A 399 48.74 5.67 -12.46
CA GLY A 399 47.34 5.80 -12.90
C GLY A 399 46.48 4.55 -12.62
N SER A 400 47.03 3.57 -11.90
CA SER A 400 46.41 2.24 -11.68
C SER A 400 46.68 1.63 -10.30
N SER A 401 47.35 2.37 -9.41
CA SER A 401 47.70 1.95 -8.05
C SER A 401 47.49 3.11 -7.07
N ALA A 402 46.91 2.82 -5.90
CA ALA A 402 46.76 3.77 -4.79
C ALA A 402 48.07 4.07 -4.05
N THR A 403 49.02 3.11 -4.08
CA THR A 403 50.37 3.29 -3.54
C THR A 403 51.31 3.81 -4.61
N CYS A 404 52.27 4.65 -4.18
CA CYS A 404 53.41 5.05 -5.01
C CYS A 404 54.23 3.81 -5.41
N PRO A 405 54.84 3.77 -6.61
CA PRO A 405 55.79 2.71 -6.98
C PRO A 405 56.98 2.60 -6.01
N PRO A 406 57.66 1.45 -5.96
CA PRO A 406 58.93 1.32 -5.25
C PRO A 406 60.02 2.22 -5.85
N ASP A 407 60.97 2.66 -5.01
CA ASP A 407 62.09 3.55 -5.37
C ASP A 407 62.82 3.11 -6.66
N ALA A 408 62.95 4.05 -7.60
CA ALA A 408 63.62 3.87 -8.88
C ALA A 408 64.98 4.59 -8.88
N PHE A 409 66.06 3.83 -8.75
CA PHE A 409 67.42 4.39 -8.78
C PHE A 409 67.96 4.55 -10.20
N ARG A 410 68.80 5.56 -10.39
CA ARG A 410 69.54 5.78 -11.65
C ARG A 410 70.51 4.63 -11.90
N PRO A 411 70.70 4.22 -13.18
CA PRO A 411 71.48 3.03 -13.53
C PRO A 411 72.97 3.19 -13.18
N VAL A 412 73.69 2.07 -13.17
CA VAL A 412 75.14 1.99 -12.89
C VAL A 412 76.04 2.77 -13.86
N THR A 413 75.47 3.33 -14.93
CA THR A 413 76.15 4.17 -15.91
C THR A 413 75.90 5.67 -15.71
N TYR A 414 75.08 6.05 -14.73
CA TYR A 414 74.79 7.46 -14.44
C TYR A 414 75.85 8.05 -13.52
N GLU A 415 76.63 9.00 -14.05
CA GLU A 415 77.62 9.78 -13.30
C GLU A 415 76.90 10.71 -12.31
N CYS A 416 77.16 10.52 -11.02
CA CYS A 416 76.56 11.30 -9.94
C CYS A 416 77.54 12.29 -9.30
N ARG A 417 78.85 12.06 -9.48
CA ARG A 417 79.92 13.01 -9.18
C ARG A 417 81.00 12.84 -10.24
N GLY A 418 81.31 13.92 -10.95
CA GLY A 418 82.42 13.94 -11.91
C GLY A 418 83.75 14.17 -11.21
N ALA A 419 84.83 13.64 -11.81
CA ALA A 419 86.18 13.73 -11.27
C ALA A 419 86.65 15.20 -11.14
N ALA A 420 87.08 15.59 -9.94
CA ALA A 420 87.64 16.89 -9.61
C ALA A 420 89.09 17.10 -10.10
N GLY A 421 89.75 16.04 -10.58
CA GLY A 421 91.11 16.12 -11.14
C GLY A 421 91.64 14.80 -11.71
N PRO A 422 92.88 14.78 -12.22
CA PRO A 422 93.47 13.58 -12.85
C PRO A 422 93.77 12.43 -11.87
N CYS A 423 93.86 12.74 -10.57
CA CYS A 423 93.98 11.74 -9.50
C CYS A 423 92.64 11.32 -8.89
N ASP A 424 91.55 11.69 -9.55
CA ASP A 424 90.19 11.40 -9.11
C ASP A 424 89.48 10.47 -10.11
N ALA A 425 88.52 9.70 -9.62
CA ALA A 425 87.67 8.83 -10.43
C ALA A 425 86.23 9.35 -10.37
N PRO A 426 85.50 9.43 -11.49
CA PRO A 426 84.09 9.81 -11.43
C PRO A 426 83.28 8.70 -10.73
N GLU A 427 82.39 9.08 -9.81
CA GLU A 427 81.45 8.15 -9.21
C GLU A 427 80.18 8.00 -10.06
N PHE A 428 79.81 6.74 -10.23
CA PHE A 428 78.55 6.32 -10.83
C PHE A 428 77.60 5.79 -9.77
N CYS A 429 76.30 5.90 -10.00
CA CYS A 429 75.29 5.32 -9.11
C CYS A 429 75.43 3.79 -8.99
N THR A 430 74.93 3.20 -7.90
CA THR A 430 74.97 1.73 -7.74
C THR A 430 73.82 1.01 -8.45
N GLY A 431 72.84 1.74 -8.99
CA GLY A 431 71.55 1.17 -9.44
C GLY A 431 70.65 0.70 -8.29
N SER A 432 71.03 0.95 -7.03
CA SER A 432 70.37 0.39 -5.83
C SER A 432 70.38 1.33 -4.61
N SER A 433 70.73 2.61 -4.79
CA SER A 433 70.94 3.58 -3.73
C SER A 433 70.61 5.00 -4.24
N ALA A 434 69.88 5.76 -3.43
CA ALA A 434 69.62 7.18 -3.68
C ALA A 434 70.88 8.06 -3.55
N ALA A 435 71.83 7.64 -2.72
CA ALA A 435 73.09 8.34 -2.51
C ALA A 435 74.14 7.93 -3.55
N CYS A 436 74.79 8.92 -4.16
CA CYS A 436 76.04 8.75 -4.87
C CYS A 436 77.12 8.14 -3.94
N PRO A 437 77.97 7.21 -4.42
CA PRO A 437 79.05 6.65 -3.61
C PRO A 437 79.98 7.69 -2.98
N ALA A 438 80.71 7.26 -1.95
CA ALA A 438 81.82 8.05 -1.41
C ALA A 438 82.87 8.31 -2.51
N ASP A 439 83.52 9.47 -2.44
CA ASP A 439 84.62 9.93 -3.29
C ASP A 439 85.78 8.92 -3.27
N VAL A 440 86.21 8.43 -4.44
CA VAL A 440 87.28 7.43 -4.61
C VAL A 440 88.46 8.00 -5.41
N LEU A 441 89.36 8.64 -4.68
CA LEU A 441 90.67 9.05 -5.18
C LEU A 441 91.47 7.85 -5.71
N ARG A 442 92.19 8.07 -6.81
CA ARG A 442 93.03 7.06 -7.46
C ARG A 442 94.20 6.66 -6.55
N PRO A 443 94.58 5.37 -6.55
CA PRO A 443 95.62 4.86 -5.65
C PRO A 443 96.97 5.50 -5.93
N SER A 444 97.89 5.44 -4.96
CA SER A 444 99.21 6.07 -5.06
C SER A 444 100.19 5.44 -6.07
N SER A 445 99.72 4.46 -6.83
CA SER A 445 100.41 3.85 -7.97
C SER A 445 99.81 4.26 -9.33
N TYR A 446 98.84 5.17 -9.34
CA TYR A 446 98.25 5.68 -10.58
C TYR A 446 99.07 6.87 -11.09
N GLU A 447 99.70 6.69 -12.26
CA GLU A 447 100.40 7.75 -12.98
C GLU A 447 99.40 8.81 -13.45
N CYS A 448 99.52 10.03 -12.93
CA CYS A 448 98.67 11.16 -13.28
C CYS A 448 99.36 12.18 -14.20
N ARG A 449 100.69 12.11 -14.28
CA ARG A 449 101.53 12.82 -15.26
C ARG A 449 102.70 11.91 -15.63
N ALA A 450 102.89 11.70 -16.93
CA ALA A 450 104.04 10.96 -17.43
C ALA A 450 105.30 11.84 -17.36
N ALA A 451 106.44 11.23 -17.06
CA ALA A 451 107.74 11.91 -17.04
C ALA A 451 108.01 12.61 -18.39
N ALA A 452 108.40 13.88 -18.34
CA ALA A 452 108.74 14.64 -19.52
C ALA A 452 110.04 14.12 -20.18
N PRO A 453 110.16 14.23 -21.53
CA PRO A 453 111.36 13.80 -22.24
C PRO A 453 112.59 14.60 -21.81
N GLY A 454 113.71 13.91 -21.55
CA GLY A 454 114.97 14.54 -21.14
C GLY A 454 115.73 13.79 -20.05
N GLY A 455 115.12 12.77 -19.42
CA GLY A 455 115.79 11.85 -18.50
C GLY A 455 116.00 12.38 -17.08
N CYS A 456 115.74 13.68 -16.82
CA CYS A 456 115.81 14.28 -15.49
C CYS A 456 114.47 14.36 -14.76
N ASP A 457 113.39 13.87 -15.38
CA ASP A 457 112.07 13.80 -14.77
C ASP A 457 111.75 12.41 -14.21
N VAL A 458 110.76 12.31 -13.33
CA VAL A 458 110.11 11.06 -12.93
C VAL A 458 108.59 11.19 -13.12
N PRO A 459 107.84 10.10 -13.30
CA PRO A 459 106.38 10.21 -13.44
C PRO A 459 105.72 10.51 -12.08
N GLU A 460 104.86 11.52 -12.04
CA GLU A 460 104.02 11.79 -10.87
C GLU A 460 102.93 10.74 -10.76
N ASN A 461 102.96 10.04 -9.64
CA ASN A 461 101.87 9.20 -9.19
C ASN A 461 100.99 9.97 -8.21
N CYS A 462 99.71 9.61 -8.15
CA CYS A 462 98.79 10.17 -7.16
C CYS A 462 99.27 9.95 -5.72
N THR A 463 98.74 10.72 -4.77
CA THR A 463 99.04 10.50 -3.35
C THR A 463 98.09 9.49 -2.68
N GLY A 464 96.98 9.13 -3.34
CA GLY A 464 95.84 8.45 -2.72
C GLY A 464 95.02 9.34 -1.77
N THR A 465 95.33 10.63 -1.69
CA THR A 465 94.74 11.60 -0.74
C THR A 465 94.41 12.97 -1.35
N SER A 466 94.68 13.16 -2.63
CA SER A 466 94.39 14.39 -3.40
C SER A 466 93.83 14.04 -4.78
N ALA A 467 92.76 14.72 -5.20
CA ALA A 467 92.22 14.69 -6.56
C ALA A 467 93.16 15.34 -7.59
N ALA A 468 94.02 16.26 -7.14
CA ALA A 468 95.07 16.86 -7.96
C ALA A 468 96.34 15.99 -7.99
N CYS A 469 96.93 15.84 -9.17
CA CYS A 469 98.28 15.28 -9.36
C CYS A 469 99.32 16.15 -8.63
N PRO A 470 100.33 15.59 -7.95
CA PRO A 470 101.34 16.39 -7.27
C PRO A 470 102.16 17.28 -8.24
N PRO A 471 102.89 18.27 -7.70
CA PRO A 471 103.89 19.03 -8.46
C PRO A 471 105.00 18.11 -8.98
N ASP A 472 105.66 18.53 -10.06
CA ASP A 472 106.76 17.77 -10.70
C ASP A 472 107.89 17.47 -9.70
N VAL A 473 108.43 16.25 -9.74
CA VAL A 473 109.59 15.85 -8.94
C VAL A 473 110.78 15.55 -9.85
N PHE A 474 111.70 16.50 -9.95
CA PHE A 474 112.91 16.31 -10.75
C PHE A 474 113.93 15.42 -10.04
N ARG A 475 114.69 14.66 -10.83
CA ARG A 475 115.79 13.82 -10.34
C ARG A 475 116.88 14.67 -9.69
N PRO A 476 117.52 14.17 -8.61
CA PRO A 476 118.50 14.95 -7.85
C PRO A 476 119.71 15.31 -8.70
N SER A 477 120.47 16.33 -8.28
CA SER A 477 121.66 16.80 -9.00
C SER A 477 122.88 15.88 -8.95
N THR A 478 122.69 14.65 -8.46
CA THR A 478 123.64 13.53 -8.53
C THR A 478 123.19 12.44 -9.51
N TYR A 479 122.06 12.63 -10.20
CA TYR A 479 121.57 11.69 -11.20
C TYR A 479 122.15 12.05 -12.57
N GLU A 480 123.00 11.17 -13.09
CA GLU A 480 123.56 11.24 -14.44
C GLU A 480 122.44 11.07 -15.48
N CYS A 481 122.22 12.10 -16.28
CA CYS A 481 121.24 12.11 -17.37
C CYS A 481 121.89 11.95 -18.75
N ARG A 482 123.19 12.24 -18.86
CA ARG A 482 124.03 11.91 -20.00
C ARG A 482 125.42 11.52 -19.48
N ALA A 483 125.92 10.39 -19.94
CA ALA A 483 127.24 9.89 -19.56
C ALA A 483 128.33 10.61 -20.36
N ALA A 484 129.46 10.89 -19.71
CA ALA A 484 130.63 11.46 -20.38
C ALA A 484 131.12 10.58 -21.53
N ALA A 485 131.35 11.20 -22.69
CA ALA A 485 131.95 10.55 -23.85
C ALA A 485 133.39 10.06 -23.56
N PRO A 486 133.81 8.93 -24.16
CA PRO A 486 135.18 8.43 -24.04
C PRO A 486 136.18 9.41 -24.66
N GLY A 487 137.28 9.69 -23.96
CA GLY A 487 138.30 10.67 -24.37
C GLY A 487 138.80 11.52 -23.20
N GLY A 488 137.98 11.65 -22.15
CA GLY A 488 138.34 12.31 -20.90
C GLY A 488 138.20 13.84 -20.93
N CYS A 489 137.87 14.45 -22.07
CA CYS A 489 137.54 15.87 -22.19
C CYS A 489 136.07 16.20 -21.97
N ASP A 490 135.20 15.20 -21.93
CA ASP A 490 133.80 15.36 -21.55
C ASP A 490 133.60 15.25 -20.03
N VAL A 491 132.51 15.82 -19.51
CA VAL A 491 132.02 15.54 -18.15
C VAL A 491 130.55 15.15 -18.18
N ALA A 492 130.17 14.19 -17.33
CA ALA A 492 128.81 13.68 -17.33
C ALA A 492 127.81 14.73 -16.83
N GLU A 493 126.77 15.01 -17.60
CA GLU A 493 125.68 15.89 -17.18
C GLU A 493 124.85 15.19 -16.11
N ASN A 494 124.79 15.84 -14.95
CA ASN A 494 123.83 15.51 -13.91
C ASN A 494 122.63 16.47 -14.01
N CYS A 495 121.47 16.01 -13.55
CA CYS A 495 120.28 16.86 -13.48
C CYS A 495 120.49 18.11 -12.63
N THR A 496 119.64 19.13 -12.78
CA THR A 496 119.74 20.33 -11.91
C THR A 496 119.02 20.17 -10.57
N GLY A 497 118.17 19.13 -10.42
CA GLY A 497 117.19 19.04 -9.34
C GLY A 497 116.01 20.01 -9.47
N THR A 498 115.90 20.74 -10.58
CA THR A 498 114.93 21.83 -10.80
C THR A 498 114.34 21.87 -12.22
N SER A 499 114.69 20.91 -13.08
CA SER A 499 114.33 20.85 -14.50
C SER A 499 114.20 19.40 -14.97
N ALA A 500 113.16 19.11 -15.73
CA ALA A 500 112.96 17.83 -16.42
C ALA A 500 113.98 17.57 -17.55
N ALA A 501 114.55 18.63 -18.12
CA ALA A 501 115.57 18.54 -19.15
C ALA A 501 116.97 18.36 -18.53
N CYS A 502 117.72 17.39 -19.04
CA CYS A 502 119.16 17.26 -18.83
C CYS A 502 119.90 18.52 -19.33
N PRO A 503 120.94 19.02 -18.63
CA PRO A 503 121.71 20.17 -19.08
C PRO A 503 122.32 20.03 -20.49
N PRO A 504 122.70 21.16 -21.13
CA PRO A 504 123.57 21.16 -22.30
C PRO A 504 124.91 20.46 -22.02
N ASP A 505 125.55 19.92 -23.06
CA ASP A 505 126.89 19.31 -23.00
C ASP A 505 127.90 20.23 -22.29
N ALA A 506 128.67 19.67 -21.35
CA ALA A 506 129.68 20.34 -20.58
C ALA A 506 131.06 19.71 -20.79
N PHE A 507 131.97 20.47 -21.38
CA PHE A 507 133.34 20.00 -21.65
C PHE A 507 134.34 20.54 -20.62
N ARG A 508 135.42 19.78 -20.39
CA ARG A 508 136.55 20.21 -19.57
C ARG A 508 137.25 21.41 -20.21
N PRO A 509 137.79 22.36 -19.41
CA PRO A 509 138.44 23.55 -19.94
C PRO A 509 139.67 23.18 -20.76
N SER A 510 140.09 24.08 -21.66
CA SER A 510 141.25 23.86 -22.54
C SER A 510 142.62 23.85 -21.85
N THR A 511 142.63 23.94 -20.52
CA THR A 511 143.80 23.72 -19.65
C THR A 511 143.81 22.31 -19.02
N TYR A 512 142.79 21.49 -19.25
CA TYR A 512 142.72 20.12 -18.76
C TYR A 512 143.46 19.18 -19.71
N GLU A 513 144.53 18.57 -19.19
CA GLU A 513 145.31 17.52 -19.84
C GLU A 513 144.52 16.20 -19.83
N CYS A 514 144.04 15.77 -21.00
CA CYS A 514 143.32 14.50 -21.17
C CYS A 514 144.26 13.34 -21.52
N ARG A 515 145.40 13.62 -22.15
CA ARG A 515 146.49 12.65 -22.34
C ARG A 515 147.84 13.28 -22.04
N ALA A 516 148.56 12.69 -21.09
CA ALA A 516 149.93 13.08 -20.81
C ALA A 516 150.89 12.79 -21.97
N ALA A 517 151.95 13.60 -22.08
CA ALA A 517 153.09 13.30 -22.94
C ALA A 517 153.78 12.01 -22.47
N ALA A 518 154.12 11.12 -23.41
CA ALA A 518 154.81 9.88 -23.14
C ALA A 518 156.23 10.15 -22.60
N ALA A 519 156.52 9.63 -21.40
CA ALA A 519 157.80 9.85 -20.73
C ALA A 519 159.00 9.38 -21.60
N GLY A 520 159.77 10.34 -22.12
CA GLY A 520 160.93 10.11 -23.00
C GLY A 520 160.65 10.26 -24.51
N GLY A 521 159.44 10.67 -24.91
CA GLY A 521 159.07 10.98 -26.29
C GLY A 521 159.25 12.45 -26.69
N CYS A 522 159.03 12.72 -27.98
CA CYS A 522 158.87 14.08 -28.54
C CYS A 522 157.39 14.43 -28.77
N ASP A 523 156.49 13.92 -27.92
CA ASP A 523 155.07 14.28 -27.94
C ASP A 523 154.77 15.39 -26.93
N VAL A 524 153.57 15.97 -27.07
CA VAL A 524 153.05 16.99 -26.16
C VAL A 524 151.79 16.46 -25.49
N ALA A 525 151.51 16.97 -24.29
CA ALA A 525 150.26 16.74 -23.61
C ALA A 525 149.09 17.19 -24.50
N GLU A 526 148.07 16.35 -24.64
CA GLU A 526 146.83 16.74 -25.29
C GLU A 526 145.91 17.37 -24.24
N ASN A 527 145.47 18.58 -24.55
CA ASN A 527 144.51 19.33 -23.76
C ASN A 527 143.17 19.39 -24.49
N CYS A 528 142.10 19.52 -23.73
CA CYS A 528 140.76 19.67 -24.27
C CYS A 528 140.59 20.95 -25.10
N THR A 529 139.55 21.00 -25.92
CA THR A 529 139.21 22.23 -26.67
C THR A 529 138.35 23.20 -25.85
N GLY A 530 137.66 22.71 -24.83
CA GLY A 530 136.59 23.43 -24.12
C GLY A 530 135.25 23.44 -24.85
N THR A 531 135.14 22.81 -26.03
CA THR A 531 133.92 22.79 -26.85
C THR A 531 133.64 21.42 -27.49
N GLY A 532 134.28 20.34 -27.01
CA GLY A 532 134.11 18.98 -27.51
C GLY A 532 134.85 17.96 -26.64
N ALA A 533 134.41 16.70 -26.74
CA ALA A 533 134.93 15.52 -26.04
C ALA A 533 136.26 14.97 -26.60
#